data_AF-A0A957WZH7-F1
#
_entry.id   AF-A0A957WZH7-F1
#
_cell.length_a   1.000
_cell.length_b   1.000
_cell.length_c   1.000
_cell.angle_alpha   90.00
_cell.angle_beta   90.00
_cell.angle_gamma   90.00
#
_symmetry.space_group_name_H-M   'P 1'
#
loop_
_entity.id
_entity.type
_entity.pdbx_description
1 polymer ?
#
loop_
_entity_poly.entity_id
_entity_poly.type
_entity_poly.pdbx_seq_one_letter_code
_entity_poly.pdbx_strand_id
1 'polypeptide(L)'
;VNKKASVVRVYLPPDANCLLSVMDHCLRSRHYVNVVVAGKHPAPQWLTMDEAVKHCTAGIGIWSWASNDQMVAPDVVMACCGDVPT
;
A
#
# COMPACT_ATOMS: atom_id res chain seq x y z
N VAL A 1 -9.20 20.48 -12.38
CA VAL A 1 -9.31 19.28 -11.51
C VAL A 1 -8.75 19.64 -10.13
N ASN A 2 -9.63 19.82 -9.14
CA ASN A 2 -9.39 20.66 -7.97
C ASN A 2 -8.92 19.88 -6.72
N LYS A 3 -7.95 18.96 -6.85
CA LYS A 3 -7.48 18.13 -5.73
C LYS A 3 -6.00 18.35 -5.49
N LYS A 4 -5.67 19.39 -4.70
CA LYS A 4 -4.31 19.60 -4.23
C LYS A 4 -3.89 18.40 -3.39
N ALA A 5 -2.71 17.83 -3.67
CA ALA A 5 -2.14 16.69 -2.92
C ALA A 5 -2.01 16.96 -1.41
N SER A 6 -2.04 18.24 -1.00
CA SER A 6 -2.05 18.65 0.39
C SER A 6 -3.33 18.29 1.16
N VAL A 7 -4.44 18.00 0.47
CA VAL A 7 -5.76 17.74 1.09
C VAL A 7 -6.30 16.35 0.79
N VAL A 8 -5.89 15.71 -0.32
CA VAL A 8 -6.42 14.40 -0.72
C VAL A 8 -5.32 13.34 -0.65
N ARG A 9 -5.65 12.20 -0.03
CA ARG A 9 -4.80 11.01 0.03
C ARG A 9 -5.54 9.82 -0.56
N VAL A 10 -4.86 9.02 -1.37
CA VAL A 10 -5.41 7.79 -1.96
C VAL A 10 -4.54 6.62 -1.51
N TYR A 11 -5.19 5.56 -1.03
CA TYR A 11 -4.55 4.35 -0.54
C TYR A 11 -5.13 3.13 -1.25
N LEU A 12 -4.24 2.26 -1.72
CA LEU A 12 -4.58 1.00 -2.38
C LEU A 12 -3.90 -0.16 -1.64
N PRO A 13 -4.38 -0.53 -0.44
CA PRO A 13 -3.77 -1.60 0.34
C PRO A 13 -3.87 -2.95 -0.39
N PRO A 14 -2.76 -3.70 -0.53
CA PRO A 14 -2.75 -4.99 -1.23
C PRO A 14 -3.34 -6.16 -0.41
N ASP A 15 -3.52 -5.99 0.90
CA ASP A 15 -4.11 -6.99 1.79
C ASP A 15 -4.77 -6.36 3.04
N ALA A 16 -5.28 -7.20 3.94
CA ALA A 16 -6.01 -6.74 5.12
C ALA A 16 -5.10 -6.08 6.16
N ASN A 17 -3.85 -6.52 6.32
CA ASN A 17 -2.91 -5.90 7.26
C ASN A 17 -2.52 -4.50 6.81
N CYS A 18 -2.29 -4.30 5.51
CA CYS A 18 -2.08 -2.98 4.93
C CYS A 18 -3.33 -2.10 5.08
N LEU A 19 -4.53 -2.67 4.88
CA LEU A 19 -5.78 -1.95 5.11
C LEU A 19 -5.91 -1.49 6.57
N LEU A 20 -5.61 -2.35 7.54
CA LEU A 20 -5.63 -1.99 8.96
C LEU A 20 -4.64 -0.85 9.28
N SER A 21 -3.41 -0.93 8.76
CA SER A 21 -2.40 0.13 8.93
C SER A 21 -2.85 1.46 8.33
N VAL A 22 -3.37 1.44 7.10
CA VAL A 22 -3.93 2.62 6.42
C VAL A 22 -5.11 3.19 7.19
N MET A 23 -6.00 2.34 7.70
CA MET A 23 -7.19 2.78 8.42
C MET A 23 -6.86 3.44 9.76
N ASP A 24 -5.88 2.93 10.53
CA ASP A 24 -5.40 3.61 11.74
C ASP A 24 -4.89 5.03 11.43
N HIS A 25 -4.09 5.18 10.36
CA HIS A 25 -3.64 6.49 9.90
C HIS A 25 -4.82 7.40 9.52
N CYS A 26 -5.76 6.89 8.71
CA CYS A 26 -6.92 7.65 8.25
C CYS A 26 -7.77 8.19 9.41
N LEU A 27 -8.02 7.37 10.43
CA LEU A 27 -8.85 7.74 11.59
C LEU A 27 -8.18 8.78 12.49
N ARG A 28 -6.84 8.81 12.54
CA ARG A 28 -6.06 9.82 13.26
C ARG A 28 -5.87 11.11 12.46
N SER A 29 -5.93 11.03 11.14
CA SER A 29 -5.72 12.18 10.26
C SER A 29 -6.82 13.25 10.42
N ARG A 30 -6.49 14.49 10.10
CA ARG A 30 -7.41 15.64 10.13
C ARG A 30 -7.20 16.45 8.86
N HIS A 31 -8.26 17.13 8.42
CA HIS A 31 -8.25 17.98 7.23
C HIS A 31 -7.86 17.27 5.92
N TYR A 32 -7.97 15.94 5.89
CA TYR A 32 -7.78 15.13 4.69
C TYR A 32 -9.09 14.54 4.22
N VAL A 33 -9.19 14.39 2.90
CA VAL A 33 -10.09 13.44 2.27
C VAL A 33 -9.27 12.19 1.97
N ASN A 34 -9.53 11.12 2.72
CA ASN A 34 -8.87 9.83 2.52
C ASN A 34 -9.74 8.93 1.64
N VAL A 35 -9.21 8.51 0.50
CA VAL A 35 -9.85 7.54 -0.40
C VAL A 35 -9.10 6.21 -0.22
N VAL A 36 -9.81 5.18 0.23
CA VAL A 36 -9.24 3.84 0.41
C VAL A 36 -9.96 2.90 -0.56
N VAL A 37 -9.21 2.26 -1.46
CA VAL A 37 -9.73 1.28 -2.41
C VAL A 37 -9.31 -0.10 -1.93
N ALA A 38 -10.27 -0.91 -1.48
CA ALA A 38 -10.03 -2.25 -0.98
C ALA A 38 -11.11 -3.21 -1.49
N GLY A 39 -10.70 -4.37 -1.98
CA GLY A 39 -11.62 -5.45 -2.31
C GLY A 39 -12.27 -6.09 -1.10
N LYS A 40 -13.44 -6.69 -1.34
CA LYS A 40 -14.22 -7.44 -0.33
C LYS A 40 -14.17 -8.95 -0.52
N HIS A 41 -13.66 -9.40 -1.66
CA HIS A 41 -13.64 -10.83 -2.01
C HIS A 41 -12.50 -11.52 -1.27
N PRO A 42 -12.59 -12.84 -1.03
CA PRO A 42 -11.46 -13.61 -0.52
C PRO A 42 -10.23 -13.41 -1.42
N ALA A 43 -9.12 -12.97 -0.82
CA ALA A 43 -7.87 -12.68 -1.49
C ALA A 43 -6.69 -13.10 -0.59
N PRO A 44 -5.50 -13.34 -1.18
CA PRO A 44 -4.30 -13.66 -0.41
C PRO A 44 -3.95 -12.58 0.62
N GLN A 45 -3.24 -12.98 1.67
CA GLN A 45 -2.57 -12.07 2.60
C GLN A 45 -1.06 -12.16 2.32
N TRP A 46 -0.41 -11.02 2.15
CA TRP A 46 0.96 -10.95 1.65
C TRP A 46 1.96 -10.58 2.74
N LEU A 47 1.60 -9.61 3.57
CA LEU A 47 2.48 -9.05 4.58
C LEU A 47 2.00 -9.41 5.98
N THR A 48 2.96 -9.67 6.87
CA THR A 48 2.69 -9.64 8.31
C THR A 48 2.32 -8.22 8.75
N MET A 49 1.74 -8.06 9.94
CA MET A 49 1.34 -6.72 10.42
C MET A 49 2.56 -5.77 10.53
N ASP A 50 3.71 -6.24 10.99
CA ASP A 50 4.93 -5.43 11.11
C ASP A 50 5.47 -4.97 9.75
N GLU A 51 5.42 -5.84 8.74
CA GLU A 51 5.80 -5.50 7.36
C GLU A 51 4.81 -4.52 6.75
N ALA A 52 3.51 -4.72 6.98
CA ALA A 52 2.46 -3.82 6.50
C ALA A 52 2.61 -2.41 7.07
N VAL A 53 2.90 -2.27 8.37
CA VAL A 53 3.16 -0.97 9.01
C VAL A 53 4.37 -0.28 8.36
N LYS A 54 5.48 -1.00 8.16
CA LYS A 54 6.68 -0.44 7.50
C LYS A 54 6.37 -0.01 6.07
N HIS A 55 5.69 -0.86 5.30
CA HIS A 55 5.35 -0.61 3.90
C HIS A 55 4.40 0.59 3.75
N CYS A 56 3.31 0.64 4.54
CA CYS A 56 2.33 1.72 4.47
C CYS A 56 2.90 3.05 4.98
N THR A 57 3.81 3.03 5.96
CA THR A 57 4.49 4.24 6.44
C THR A 57 5.40 4.83 5.37
N ALA A 58 6.11 3.98 4.61
CA ALA A 58 6.92 4.41 3.47
C ALA A 58 6.05 4.86 2.27
N GLY A 59 4.83 4.33 2.15
CA GLY A 59 3.88 4.58 1.07
C GLY A 59 4.09 3.69 -0.16
N ILE A 60 5.31 3.18 -0.35
CA ILE A 60 5.69 2.14 -1.31
C ILE A 60 6.96 1.47 -0.80
N GLY A 61 7.19 0.20 -1.17
CA GLY A 61 8.42 -0.49 -0.80
C GLY A 61 8.61 -1.78 -1.58
N ILE A 62 9.87 -2.21 -1.70
CA ILE A 62 10.26 -3.46 -2.34
C ILE A 62 9.95 -4.62 -1.40
N TRP A 63 9.31 -5.66 -1.91
CA TRP A 63 9.10 -6.90 -1.16
C TRP A 63 10.27 -7.84 -1.40
N SER A 64 11.20 -7.88 -0.45
CA SER A 64 12.45 -8.66 -0.59
C SER A 64 12.19 -10.15 -0.74
N TRP A 65 11.13 -10.69 -0.13
CA TRP A 65 10.74 -12.10 -0.30
C TRP A 65 10.23 -12.42 -1.71
N ALA A 66 9.78 -11.41 -2.47
CA ALA A 66 9.26 -11.53 -3.83
C ALA A 66 10.28 -11.09 -4.90
N SER A 67 11.51 -10.75 -4.49
CA SER A 67 12.56 -10.23 -5.37
C SER A 67 13.70 -11.25 -5.51
N ASN A 68 14.39 -11.25 -6.65
CA ASN A 68 15.50 -12.16 -6.94
C ASN A 68 16.77 -11.46 -7.46
N ASP A 69 16.78 -10.13 -7.47
CA ASP A 69 17.85 -9.30 -8.01
C ASP A 69 19.14 -9.33 -7.17
N GLN A 70 19.07 -9.82 -5.92
CA GLN A 70 20.20 -9.91 -4.99
C GLN A 70 20.98 -8.59 -4.86
N MET A 71 20.26 -7.45 -4.91
CA MET A 71 20.83 -6.10 -4.87
C MET A 71 21.68 -5.74 -6.10
N VAL A 72 21.50 -6.45 -7.21
CA VAL A 72 22.06 -6.14 -8.53
C VAL A 72 21.01 -5.38 -9.36
N ALA A 73 21.44 -4.67 -10.41
CA ALA A 73 20.52 -3.99 -11.31
C ALA A 73 19.54 -5.00 -11.96
N PRO A 74 18.22 -4.87 -11.76
CA PRO A 74 17.25 -5.78 -12.36
C PRO A 74 17.04 -5.44 -13.83
N ASP A 75 16.81 -6.48 -14.66
CA ASP A 75 16.38 -6.29 -16.05
C ASP A 75 14.94 -5.76 -16.13
N VAL A 76 14.09 -6.16 -15.17
CA VAL A 76 12.68 -5.80 -15.08
C VAL A 76 12.29 -5.57 -13.62
N VAL A 77 11.49 -4.53 -13.37
CA VAL A 77 10.84 -4.28 -12.08
C VAL A 77 9.34 -4.55 -12.23
N MET A 78 8.80 -5.44 -11.38
CA MET A 78 7.36 -5.62 -11.25
C MET A 78 6.84 -4.72 -10.12
N ALA A 79 5.88 -3.86 -10.43
CA ALA A 79 5.24 -2.98 -9.45
C ALA A 79 3.72 -3.02 -9.66
N CYS A 80 2.98 -3.04 -8.55
CA CYS A 80 1.52 -3.08 -8.53
C CYS A 80 0.99 -2.20 -7.38
N CYS A 81 -0.28 -1.80 -7.46
CA CYS A 81 -1.00 -1.17 -6.35
C CYS A 81 -2.41 -1.72 -6.25
N GLY A 82 -2.89 -1.95 -5.02
CA GLY A 82 -4.19 -2.57 -4.75
C GLY A 82 -4.11 -4.09 -4.61
N ASP A 83 -5.21 -4.66 -4.14
CA ASP A 83 -5.39 -6.09 -3.86
C ASP A 83 -5.58 -6.93 -5.14
N VAL A 84 -6.24 -6.36 -6.15
CA VAL A 84 -6.22 -6.87 -7.53
C VAL A 84 -5.35 -5.91 -8.35
N PRO A 85 -4.20 -6.37 -8.85
CA PRO A 85 -3.24 -5.49 -9.52
C PRO A 85 -3.86 -4.91 -10.80
N THR A 86 -3.66 -3.60 -10.99
CA THR A 86 -3.89 -2.89 -12.26
C THR A 86 -2.55 -2.48 -12.86
#